data_AF-A0A358U681-F1
#
_entry.id   AF-A0A358U681-F1
#
_cell.length_a   1.000
_cell.length_b   1.000
_cell.length_c   1.000
_cell.angle_alpha   90.00
_cell.angle_beta   90.00
_cell.angle_gamma   90.00
#
_symmetry.space_group_name_H-M   'P 1'
#
loop_
_entity.id
_entity.type
_entity.pdbx_description
1 polymer ?
#
loop_
_entity_poly.entity_id
_entity_poly.type
_entity_poly.pdbx_seq_one_letter_code
_entity_poly.pdbx_strand_id
1 'polypeptide(L)'
;MNKRSFISLILSICLLLTGAFLIGCNSTRTQTIKSPDNTTAPAPTSPVVTPSESTPQSLKLTLYYPNLQATGLIAANRTVEVTNQEVIKAIFKELAVPPSGLEKPLPEGTILLNASISTDGIAAIDLSQEFQKNFGGGSAGEQMTLYSIVNTLTTLPNIHSVQFLIDGQKHPGILGHIDTSEPIKRNESFILKKD
;
A
#
# COMPACT_ATOMS: atom_id res chain seq x y z
N MET A 1 30.81 -0.22 28.22
CA MET A 1 29.78 -1.28 28.25
C MET A 1 30.40 -2.56 27.73
N ASN A 2 30.66 -3.48 28.64
CA ASN A 2 31.79 -4.39 28.51
C ASN A 2 31.24 -5.70 27.92
N LYS A 3 31.63 -6.01 26.68
CA LYS A 3 31.15 -7.16 25.88
C LYS A 3 31.26 -8.53 26.58
N ARG A 4 32.03 -8.61 27.67
CA ARG A 4 32.22 -9.81 28.50
C ARG A 4 31.03 -10.12 29.42
N SER A 5 30.20 -9.13 29.77
CA SER A 5 29.02 -9.35 30.62
C SER A 5 27.78 -9.81 29.84
N PHE A 6 27.72 -9.55 28.53
CA PHE A 6 26.58 -9.92 27.68
C PHE A 6 26.65 -11.37 27.20
N ILE A 7 27.85 -11.92 27.03
CA ILE A 7 28.05 -13.31 26.57
C ILE A 7 27.68 -14.32 27.69
N SER A 8 27.92 -13.99 28.96
CA SER A 8 27.50 -14.85 30.09
C SER A 8 25.99 -14.84 30.35
N LEU A 9 25.26 -13.81 29.92
CA LEU A 9 23.80 -13.73 30.14
C LEU A 9 23.02 -14.59 29.13
N ILE A 10 23.55 -14.78 27.92
CA ILE A 10 22.88 -15.55 26.86
C ILE A 10 23.07 -17.07 27.05
N LEU A 11 24.17 -17.51 27.65
CA LEU A 11 24.42 -18.93 27.93
C LEU A 11 23.60 -19.50 29.10
N SER A 12 23.02 -18.65 29.97
CA SER A 12 22.22 -19.10 31.11
C SER A 12 20.71 -19.24 30.79
N ILE A 13 20.25 -18.69 29.67
CA ILE A 13 18.85 -18.80 29.21
C ILE A 13 18.62 -20.05 28.32
N CYS A 14 19.68 -20.70 27.84
CA CYS A 14 19.59 -21.92 27.04
C CYS A 14 19.41 -23.24 27.84
N LEU A 15 19.32 -23.21 29.17
CA LEU A 15 19.36 -24.43 30.00
C LEU A 15 18.08 -24.76 30.78
N LEU A 16 16.89 -24.29 30.37
CA LEU A 16 15.65 -24.55 31.13
C LEU A 16 14.39 -24.92 30.30
N LEU A 17 14.52 -25.43 29.08
CA LEU A 17 13.37 -25.93 28.31
C LEU A 17 13.63 -27.29 27.61
N THR A 18 14.13 -28.26 28.36
CA THR A 18 14.11 -29.68 27.96
C THR A 18 13.14 -30.46 28.85
N GLY A 19 11.88 -30.53 28.42
CA GLY A 19 10.88 -31.45 28.95
C GLY A 19 10.40 -32.38 27.85
N ALA A 20 10.94 -33.60 27.82
CA ALA A 20 10.56 -34.67 26.92
C ALA A 20 9.25 -35.35 27.40
N PHE A 21 8.30 -35.55 26.49
CA PHE A 21 7.30 -36.62 26.61
C PHE A 21 7.29 -37.41 25.31
N LEU A 22 7.90 -38.59 25.39
CA LEU A 22 7.74 -39.72 24.46
C LEU A 22 6.49 -40.50 24.89
N ILE A 23 5.66 -40.90 23.92
CA ILE A 23 4.75 -42.07 23.80
C ILE A 23 3.99 -41.78 22.48
N GLY A 24 4.05 -42.51 21.37
CA GLY A 24 4.31 -43.93 21.16
C GLY A 24 2.99 -44.67 20.93
N CYS A 25 2.55 -44.85 19.67
CA CYS A 25 2.06 -46.13 19.13
C CYS A 25 1.61 -46.04 17.67
N ASN A 26 2.06 -47.07 16.95
CA ASN A 26 1.88 -47.44 15.55
C ASN A 26 0.62 -48.32 15.40
N SER A 27 -0.12 -48.22 14.29
CA SER A 27 -0.66 -49.44 13.65
C SER A 27 -1.18 -49.19 12.23
N THR A 28 -0.57 -49.91 11.32
CA THR A 28 -0.96 -50.12 9.93
C THR A 28 -2.18 -51.05 9.83
N ARG A 29 -2.92 -50.93 8.72
CA ARG A 29 -3.59 -52.00 7.95
C ARG A 29 -5.14 -52.04 7.98
N THR A 30 -5.67 -51.65 6.82
CA THR A 30 -6.71 -52.31 6.01
C THR A 30 -7.99 -52.78 6.70
N GLN A 31 -9.12 -52.18 6.31
CA GLN A 31 -10.34 -52.94 6.03
C GLN A 31 -10.96 -52.50 4.71
N THR A 32 -10.87 -53.41 3.75
CA THR A 32 -11.78 -53.57 2.62
C THR A 32 -13.14 -54.03 3.12
N ILE A 33 -14.22 -53.32 2.75
CA ILE A 33 -15.57 -53.89 2.62
C ILE A 33 -15.96 -53.79 1.14
N LYS A 34 -16.64 -54.84 0.68
CA LYS A 34 -16.87 -55.28 -0.68
C LYS A 34 -18.33 -55.00 -1.10
N SER A 35 -18.52 -54.30 -2.23
CA SER A 35 -19.66 -54.33 -3.21
C SER A 35 -21.10 -54.04 -2.74
N PRO A 36 -22.07 -53.83 -3.65
CA PRO A 36 -22.07 -53.26 -5.02
C PRO A 36 -23.05 -52.05 -5.13
N ASP A 37 -23.10 -51.39 -6.28
CA ASP A 37 -24.33 -51.13 -7.07
C ASP A 37 -24.24 -49.81 -7.85
N ASN A 38 -24.52 -49.92 -9.15
CA ASN A 38 -24.65 -48.78 -10.06
C ASN A 38 -26.01 -48.14 -9.82
N THR A 39 -26.05 -46.85 -9.49
CA THR A 39 -27.23 -46.03 -9.76
C THR A 39 -26.79 -44.61 -10.12
N THR A 40 -27.02 -44.28 -11.39
CA THR A 40 -27.00 -42.95 -11.97
C THR A 40 -27.95 -42.01 -11.22
N ALA A 41 -27.43 -40.89 -10.71
CA ALA A 41 -28.21 -39.70 -10.39
C ALA A 41 -27.36 -38.45 -10.72
N PRO A 42 -27.96 -37.38 -11.26
CA PRO A 42 -27.26 -36.32 -11.99
C PRO A 42 -26.43 -35.42 -11.08
N ALA A 43 -25.35 -34.87 -11.64
CA ALA A 43 -24.50 -33.88 -11.01
C ALA A 43 -25.32 -32.69 -10.47
N PRO A 44 -25.00 -32.15 -9.27
CA PRO A 44 -25.57 -30.90 -8.83
C PRO A 44 -25.06 -29.79 -9.74
N THR A 45 -25.99 -29.16 -10.46
CA THR A 45 -25.77 -27.93 -11.22
C THR A 45 -25.24 -26.87 -10.25
N SER A 46 -23.94 -26.60 -10.33
CA SER A 46 -23.37 -25.41 -9.69
C SER A 46 -23.99 -24.18 -10.36
N PRO A 47 -24.48 -23.18 -9.61
CA PRO A 47 -24.90 -21.94 -10.21
C PRO A 47 -23.69 -21.30 -10.88
N VAL A 48 -23.80 -21.09 -12.19
CA VAL A 48 -22.90 -20.26 -12.99
C VAL A 48 -22.84 -18.90 -12.31
N VAL A 49 -21.69 -18.57 -11.73
CA VAL A 49 -21.41 -17.22 -11.26
C VAL A 49 -21.25 -16.35 -12.49
N THR A 50 -22.32 -15.63 -12.84
CA THR A 50 -22.27 -14.55 -13.82
C THR A 50 -21.27 -13.49 -13.33
N PRO A 51 -20.26 -13.10 -14.15
CA PRO A 51 -19.39 -11.97 -13.80
C PRO A 51 -20.24 -10.72 -13.64
N SER A 52 -20.20 -10.13 -12.44
CA SER A 52 -20.87 -8.85 -12.18
C SER A 52 -20.18 -7.78 -13.04
N GLU A 53 -20.88 -7.26 -14.04
CA GLU A 53 -20.43 -6.12 -14.83
C GLU A 53 -20.25 -4.91 -13.91
N SER A 54 -19.00 -4.49 -13.73
CA SER A 54 -18.65 -3.31 -12.93
C SER A 54 -18.97 -2.04 -13.71
N THR A 55 -20.08 -1.38 -13.39
CA THR A 55 -20.42 -0.08 -13.97
C THR A 55 -19.48 1.02 -13.46
N PRO A 56 -18.93 1.88 -14.34
CA PRO A 56 -18.13 3.03 -13.91
C PRO A 56 -18.95 4.00 -13.04
N GLN A 57 -18.30 4.56 -12.01
CA GLN A 57 -18.86 5.53 -11.09
C GLN A 57 -18.12 6.87 -11.23
N SER A 58 -18.86 7.95 -11.49
CA SER A 58 -18.30 9.30 -11.59
C SER A 58 -18.03 9.89 -10.20
N LEU A 59 -16.77 10.22 -9.90
CA LEU A 59 -16.32 10.75 -8.62
C LEU A 59 -15.62 12.10 -8.79
N LYS A 60 -16.01 13.08 -7.97
CA LYS A 60 -15.30 14.36 -7.85
C LYS A 60 -14.18 14.23 -6.84
N LEU A 61 -12.96 14.53 -7.26
CA LEU A 61 -11.74 14.46 -6.46
C LEU A 61 -11.05 15.82 -6.42
N THR A 62 -10.42 16.13 -5.29
CA THR A 62 -9.50 17.27 -5.17
C THR A 62 -8.08 16.74 -5.14
N LEU A 63 -7.27 17.15 -6.12
CA LEU A 63 -5.87 16.76 -6.24
C LEU A 63 -4.98 17.96 -5.99
N TYR A 64 -3.80 17.71 -5.43
CA TYR A 64 -2.83 18.74 -5.10
C TYR A 64 -1.60 18.60 -5.99
N TYR A 65 -1.31 19.64 -6.76
CA TYR A 65 -0.17 19.70 -7.67
C TYR A 65 0.79 20.81 -7.25
N PRO A 66 2.10 20.64 -7.42
CA PRO A 66 3.06 21.70 -7.14
C PRO A 66 2.85 22.88 -8.09
N ASN A 67 3.05 24.10 -7.58
CA ASN A 67 3.18 25.26 -8.45
C ASN A 67 4.54 25.24 -9.19
N LEU A 68 4.68 26.10 -10.21
CA LEU A 68 5.89 26.18 -11.04
C LEU A 68 7.17 26.53 -10.26
N GLN A 69 7.04 27.13 -9.08
CA GLN A 69 8.17 27.53 -8.23
C GLN A 69 8.51 26.49 -7.15
N ALA A 70 7.77 25.38 -7.06
CA ALA A 70 7.90 24.37 -6.01
C ALA A 70 7.84 24.94 -4.58
N THR A 71 7.08 26.03 -4.38
CA THR A 71 6.89 26.66 -3.06
C THR A 71 5.62 26.22 -2.35
N GLY A 72 4.72 25.52 -3.04
CA GLY A 72 3.52 24.97 -2.47
C GLY A 72 2.64 24.24 -3.48
N LEU A 73 1.55 23.71 -2.96
CA LEU A 73 0.59 22.88 -3.65
C LEU A 73 -0.70 23.66 -3.92
N ILE A 74 -1.20 23.54 -5.14
CA ILE A 74 -2.46 24.15 -5.58
C ILE A 74 -3.48 23.03 -5.77
N ALA A 75 -4.66 23.23 -5.18
CA ALA A 75 -5.79 22.31 -5.34
C ALA A 75 -6.40 22.44 -6.75
N ALA A 76 -6.67 21.30 -7.38
CA ALA A 76 -7.40 21.19 -8.63
C ALA A 76 -8.49 20.12 -8.51
N ASN A 77 -9.71 20.46 -8.91
CA ASN A 77 -10.83 19.53 -8.90
C ASN A 77 -10.87 18.74 -10.21
N ARG A 78 -10.98 17.42 -10.11
CA ARG A 78 -11.14 16.49 -11.24
C ARG A 78 -12.42 15.69 -11.06
N THR A 79 -13.12 15.43 -12.15
CA THR A 79 -14.16 14.40 -12.19
C THR A 79 -13.55 13.20 -12.89
N VAL A 80 -13.52 12.05 -12.22
CA VAL A 80 -12.94 10.81 -12.74
C VAL A 80 -13.98 9.70 -12.73
N GLU A 81 -13.94 8.85 -13.75
CA GLU A 81 -14.71 7.62 -13.78
C GLU A 81 -13.91 6.51 -13.10
N VAL A 82 -14.46 5.95 -12.03
CA VAL A 82 -13.84 4.87 -11.25
C VAL A 82 -14.60 3.58 -11.51
N THR A 83 -13.87 2.56 -11.95
CA THR A 83 -14.38 1.19 -12.08
C THR A 83 -13.79 0.33 -10.97
N ASN A 84 -14.51 -0.69 -10.51
CA ASN A 84 -14.05 -1.63 -9.49
C ASN A 84 -13.57 -0.99 -8.17
N GLN A 85 -14.06 0.22 -7.86
CA GLN A 85 -13.68 0.98 -6.68
C GLN A 85 -12.15 1.28 -6.59
N GLU A 86 -11.42 1.26 -7.70
CA GLU A 86 -9.97 1.55 -7.76
C GLU A 86 -9.66 3.06 -7.69
N VAL A 87 -10.21 3.79 -6.71
CA VAL A 87 -10.12 5.26 -6.60
C VAL A 87 -8.66 5.74 -6.54
N ILE A 88 -7.81 5.05 -5.75
CA ILE A 88 -6.38 5.44 -5.62
C ILE A 88 -5.63 5.31 -6.95
N LYS A 89 -5.94 4.28 -7.74
CA LYS A 89 -5.36 4.11 -9.08
C LYS A 89 -5.78 5.22 -10.03
N ALA A 90 -7.03 5.66 -9.95
CA ALA A 90 -7.50 6.83 -10.71
C ALA A 90 -6.78 8.12 -10.26
N ILE A 91 -6.59 8.32 -8.96
CA ILE A 91 -5.80 9.44 -8.41
C ILE A 91 -4.38 9.46 -8.97
N PHE A 92 -3.67 8.33 -8.97
CA PHE A 92 -2.30 8.27 -9.50
C PHE A 92 -2.21 8.58 -10.99
N LYS A 93 -3.21 8.14 -11.78
CA LYS A 93 -3.30 8.51 -13.21
C LYS A 93 -3.48 10.02 -13.39
N GLU A 94 -4.36 10.63 -12.61
CA GLU A 94 -4.59 12.08 -12.68
C GLU A 94 -3.39 12.89 -12.15
N LEU A 95 -2.69 12.42 -11.11
CA LEU A 95 -1.47 13.07 -10.61
C LEU A 95 -0.35 13.07 -11.66
N ALA A 96 -0.30 12.08 -12.55
CA ALA A 96 0.65 12.05 -13.66
C ALA A 96 0.36 13.10 -14.76
N VAL A 97 -0.84 13.70 -14.76
CA VAL A 97 -1.31 14.65 -15.78
C VAL A 97 -1.80 15.95 -15.12
N PRO A 98 -0.88 16.85 -14.73
CA PRO A 98 -1.25 18.12 -14.12
C PRO A 98 -2.04 19.01 -15.10
N PRO A 99 -2.90 19.89 -14.58
CA PRO A 99 -3.49 20.95 -15.40
C PRO A 99 -2.40 21.93 -15.86
N SER A 100 -2.70 22.70 -16.91
CA SER A 100 -1.79 23.72 -17.42
C SER A 100 -1.39 24.72 -16.33
N GLY A 101 -0.10 25.04 -16.26
CA GLY A 101 0.46 25.97 -15.28
C GLY A 101 0.81 25.36 -13.92
N LEU A 102 0.65 24.04 -13.74
CA LEU A 102 1.11 23.29 -12.56
C LEU A 102 2.11 22.20 -12.97
N GLU A 103 2.94 21.77 -12.02
CA GLU A 103 4.00 20.79 -12.25
C GLU A 103 3.55 19.35 -11.99
N LYS A 104 4.29 18.39 -12.57
CA LYS A 104 4.11 16.97 -12.28
C LYS A 104 4.72 16.66 -10.91
N PRO A 105 3.97 16.11 -9.95
CA PRO A 105 4.52 15.71 -8.66
C PRO A 105 5.28 14.38 -8.71
N LEU A 106 4.94 13.51 -9.67
CA LEU A 106 5.49 12.15 -9.72
C LEU A 106 6.76 12.10 -10.58
N PRO A 107 7.83 11.47 -10.09
CA PRO A 107 8.99 11.12 -10.91
C PRO A 107 8.60 10.34 -12.16
N GLU A 108 9.33 10.54 -13.25
CA GLU A 108 9.02 9.88 -14.51
C GLU A 108 9.08 8.35 -14.36
N GLY A 109 8.09 7.65 -14.93
CA GLY A 109 8.02 6.19 -14.84
C GLY A 109 7.50 5.64 -13.51
N THR A 110 7.03 6.49 -12.58
CA THR A 110 6.37 6.01 -11.34
C THR A 110 5.20 5.10 -11.67
N ILE A 111 5.19 3.88 -11.10
CA ILE A 111 4.08 2.93 -11.20
C ILE A 111 3.53 2.65 -9.80
N LEU A 112 2.21 2.72 -9.64
CA LEU A 112 1.52 2.22 -8.46
C LEU A 112 1.40 0.70 -8.57
N LEU A 113 2.19 -0.03 -7.77
CA LEU A 113 2.18 -1.49 -7.75
C LEU A 113 0.99 -2.03 -6.96
N ASN A 114 0.74 -1.44 -5.79
CA ASN A 114 -0.37 -1.81 -4.92
C ASN A 114 -0.82 -0.63 -4.05
N ALA A 115 -2.08 -0.67 -3.63
CA ALA A 115 -2.63 0.25 -2.65
C ALA A 115 -3.58 -0.49 -1.71
N SER A 116 -3.45 -0.26 -0.41
CA SER A 116 -4.38 -0.79 0.60
C SER A 116 -4.66 0.26 1.65
N ILE A 117 -5.84 0.20 2.26
CA ILE A 117 -6.26 1.11 3.33
C ILE A 117 -6.58 0.25 4.54
N SER A 118 -5.87 0.49 5.64
CA SER A 118 -6.13 -0.18 6.92
C SER A 118 -7.37 0.40 7.62
N THR A 119 -7.88 -0.30 8.63
CA THR A 119 -9.08 0.11 9.38
C THR A 119 -8.89 1.40 10.21
N ASP A 120 -7.65 1.76 10.54
CA ASP A 120 -7.26 3.01 11.18
C ASP A 120 -7.01 4.16 10.17
N GLY A 121 -7.16 3.89 8.88
CA GLY A 121 -7.08 4.90 7.82
C GLY A 121 -5.66 5.22 7.37
N ILE A 122 -4.74 4.25 7.45
CA ILE A 122 -3.42 4.36 6.82
C ILE A 122 -3.51 3.80 5.40
N ALA A 123 -3.22 4.63 4.42
CA ALA A 123 -3.06 4.17 3.04
C ALA A 123 -1.62 3.70 2.82
N ALA A 124 -1.42 2.40 2.65
CA ALA A 124 -0.14 1.84 2.24
C ALA A 124 -0.04 1.91 0.71
N ILE A 125 0.90 2.71 0.21
CA ILE A 125 1.11 2.98 -1.21
C ILE A 125 2.45 2.37 -1.62
N ASP A 126 2.36 1.29 -2.41
CA ASP A 126 3.50 0.57 -2.93
C ASP A 126 3.82 1.03 -4.35
N LEU A 127 5.04 1.54 -4.53
CA LEU A 127 5.50 2.16 -5.76
C LEU A 127 6.68 1.40 -6.34
N SER A 128 6.85 1.47 -7.66
CA SER A 128 8.01 0.89 -8.32
C SER A 128 9.29 1.67 -8.03
N GLN A 129 10.45 1.02 -8.23
CA GLN A 129 11.76 1.62 -7.97
C GLN A 129 12.04 2.91 -8.76
N GLU A 130 11.39 3.12 -9.91
CA GLU A 130 11.48 4.33 -10.72
C GLU A 130 11.10 5.58 -9.92
N PHE A 131 10.18 5.45 -8.95
CA PHE A 131 9.82 6.55 -8.05
C PHE A 131 11.05 7.11 -7.33
N GLN A 132 11.98 6.24 -6.92
CA GLN A 132 13.21 6.66 -6.27
C GLN A 132 14.32 6.95 -7.28
N LYS A 133 14.55 6.05 -8.24
CA LYS A 133 15.69 6.14 -9.17
C LYS A 133 15.64 7.36 -10.08
N ASN A 134 14.43 7.77 -10.48
CA ASN A 134 14.24 8.89 -11.39
C ASN A 134 13.93 10.19 -10.65
N PHE A 135 13.97 10.18 -9.32
CA PHE A 135 13.81 11.39 -8.54
C PHE A 135 15.06 12.27 -8.66
N GLY A 136 14.93 13.37 -9.39
CA GLY A 136 15.98 14.37 -9.57
C GLY A 136 15.84 15.62 -8.70
N GLY A 137 14.89 15.62 -7.74
CA GLY A 137 14.60 16.79 -6.90
C GLY A 137 15.53 16.93 -5.70
N GLY A 138 15.62 18.15 -5.16
CA GLY A 138 16.18 18.39 -3.82
C GLY A 138 15.10 18.25 -2.73
N SER A 139 15.42 18.68 -1.51
CA SER A 139 14.48 18.65 -0.37
C SER A 139 13.12 19.32 -0.67
N ALA A 140 13.11 20.46 -1.37
CA ALA A 140 11.86 21.12 -1.79
C ALA A 140 11.06 20.27 -2.79
N GLY A 141 11.74 19.65 -3.76
CA GLY A 141 11.10 18.74 -4.72
C GLY A 141 10.50 17.51 -4.03
N GLU A 142 11.19 16.97 -3.03
CA GLU A 142 10.70 15.83 -2.25
C GLU A 142 9.45 16.20 -1.47
N GLN A 143 9.42 17.37 -0.85
CA GLN A 143 8.22 17.88 -0.18
C GLN A 143 7.06 18.00 -1.17
N MET A 144 7.28 18.56 -2.35
CA MET A 144 6.25 18.70 -3.37
C MET A 144 5.73 17.33 -3.84
N THR A 145 6.62 16.37 -4.12
CA THR A 145 6.25 15.01 -4.52
C THR A 145 5.44 14.29 -3.45
N LEU A 146 5.97 14.20 -2.23
CA LEU A 146 5.34 13.42 -1.16
C LEU A 146 4.03 14.06 -0.70
N TYR A 147 4.00 15.39 -0.49
CA TYR A 147 2.78 16.05 -0.02
C TYR A 147 1.73 16.22 -1.11
N SER A 148 2.07 16.22 -2.40
CA SER A 148 1.07 16.05 -3.46
C SER A 148 0.29 14.75 -3.31
N ILE A 149 0.98 13.64 -3.03
CA ILE A 149 0.34 12.34 -2.82
C ILE A 149 -0.43 12.34 -1.49
N VAL A 150 0.22 12.70 -0.38
CA VAL A 150 -0.37 12.66 0.97
C VAL A 150 -1.60 13.56 1.06
N ASN A 151 -1.49 14.82 0.64
CA ASN A 151 -2.61 15.78 0.74
C ASN A 151 -3.73 15.42 -0.23
N THR A 152 -3.45 14.77 -1.36
CA THR A 152 -4.50 14.27 -2.26
C THR A 152 -5.22 13.07 -1.66
N LEU A 153 -4.50 12.04 -1.21
CA LEU A 153 -5.13 10.83 -0.68
C LEU A 153 -5.92 11.10 0.60
N THR A 154 -5.46 12.01 1.44
CA THR A 154 -6.18 12.44 2.66
C THR A 154 -7.41 13.32 2.39
N THR A 155 -7.77 13.59 1.14
CA THR A 155 -9.11 14.10 0.80
C THR A 155 -10.18 13.01 0.83
N LEU A 156 -9.76 11.73 0.74
CA LEU A 156 -10.67 10.60 0.88
C LEU A 156 -11.01 10.43 2.37
N PRO A 157 -12.30 10.30 2.72
CA PRO A 157 -12.76 10.37 4.10
C PRO A 157 -12.27 9.22 5.00
N ASN A 158 -11.81 8.12 4.40
CA ASN A 158 -11.27 6.96 5.11
C ASN A 158 -9.73 6.91 5.17
N ILE A 159 -9.03 7.96 4.71
CA ILE A 159 -7.56 8.03 4.72
C ILE A 159 -7.11 9.21 5.56
N HIS A 160 -6.34 8.92 6.61
CA HIS A 160 -5.79 9.91 7.54
C HIS A 160 -4.28 10.14 7.35
N SER A 161 -3.57 9.15 6.81
CA SER A 161 -2.12 9.21 6.57
C SER A 161 -1.70 8.22 5.49
N VAL A 162 -0.48 8.38 4.97
CA VAL A 162 0.08 7.56 3.90
C VAL A 162 1.39 6.93 4.32
N GLN A 163 1.49 5.61 4.24
CA GLN A 163 2.75 4.89 4.34
C GLN A 163 3.26 4.60 2.92
N PHE A 164 4.47 5.06 2.61
CA PHE A 164 5.12 4.76 1.34
C PHE A 164 5.92 3.46 1.42
N LEU A 165 5.90 2.69 0.33
CA LEU A 165 6.70 1.49 0.13
C LEU A 165 7.32 1.51 -1.28
N ILE A 166 8.47 0.86 -1.43
CA ILE A 166 9.08 0.51 -2.71
C ILE A 166 9.17 -1.00 -2.79
N ASP A 167 8.59 -1.60 -3.84
CA ASP A 167 8.53 -3.05 -4.03
C ASP A 167 8.12 -3.80 -2.75
N GLY A 168 7.10 -3.28 -2.06
CA GLY A 168 6.54 -3.85 -0.84
C GLY A 168 7.35 -3.60 0.44
N GLN A 169 8.44 -2.84 0.40
CA GLN A 169 9.30 -2.57 1.55
C GLN A 169 9.26 -1.10 2.00
N LYS A 170 9.29 -0.89 3.32
CA LYS A 170 9.48 0.45 3.89
C LYS A 170 10.92 0.92 3.70
N HIS A 171 11.10 2.18 3.34
CA HIS A 171 12.40 2.83 3.28
C HIS A 171 12.39 4.07 4.18
N PRO A 172 13.28 4.17 5.19
CA PRO A 172 13.50 5.42 5.91
C PRO A 172 14.18 6.42 4.98
N GLY A 173 13.48 7.49 4.59
CA GLY A 173 14.00 8.46 3.62
C GLY A 173 13.83 7.99 2.19
N ILE A 174 12.61 7.65 1.78
CA ILE A 174 12.30 7.10 0.44
C ILE A 174 12.86 7.97 -0.70
N LEU A 175 12.95 9.30 -0.52
CA LEU A 175 13.56 10.25 -1.45
C LEU A 175 14.70 11.08 -0.81
N GLY A 176 15.12 10.75 0.41
CA GLY A 176 16.38 11.22 1.01
C GLY A 176 16.29 12.19 2.19
N HIS A 177 15.30 13.09 2.29
CA HIS A 177 15.27 14.13 3.35
C HIS A 177 14.10 13.99 4.33
N ILE A 178 12.97 13.42 3.91
CA ILE A 178 11.80 13.25 4.80
C ILE A 178 11.83 11.85 5.39
N ASP A 179 11.65 11.74 6.71
CA ASP A 179 11.48 10.44 7.36
C ASP A 179 10.16 9.80 6.94
N THR A 180 10.28 8.65 6.26
CA THR A 180 9.17 7.85 5.73
C THR A 180 9.12 6.46 6.36
N SER A 181 9.81 6.26 7.48
CA SER A 181 9.72 5.03 8.29
C SER A 181 8.33 4.83 8.90
N GLU A 182 7.63 5.94 9.16
CA GLU A 182 6.26 6.00 9.68
C GLU A 182 5.29 6.66 8.68
N PRO A 183 3.97 6.44 8.82
CA PRO A 183 2.97 7.06 7.96
C PRO A 183 2.99 8.60 8.04
N ILE A 184 3.00 9.24 6.88
CA ILE A 184 3.01 10.70 6.74
C ILE A 184 1.58 11.21 6.77
N LYS A 185 1.34 12.19 7.65
CA LYS A 185 0.05 12.88 7.76
C LYS A 185 -0.03 14.08 6.82
N ARG A 186 -1.27 14.45 6.49
CA ARG A 186 -1.59 15.69 5.79
C ARG A 186 -0.87 16.89 6.41
N ASN A 187 -0.35 17.77 5.55
CA ASN A 187 0.26 19.02 5.98
C ASN A 187 -0.31 20.21 5.20
N GLU A 188 -1.12 21.01 5.89
CA GLU A 188 -1.77 22.21 5.35
C GLU A 188 -0.79 23.36 5.05
N SER A 189 0.40 23.37 5.64
CA SER A 189 1.37 24.45 5.40
C SER A 189 1.88 24.49 3.97
N PHE A 190 1.77 23.38 3.23
CA PHE A 190 2.12 23.31 1.82
C PHE A 190 0.97 23.70 0.91
N ILE A 191 -0.26 23.89 1.41
CA ILE A 191 -1.41 24.18 0.56
C ILE A 191 -1.55 25.70 0.41
N LEU A 192 -1.40 26.17 -0.82
CA LEU A 192 -1.58 27.59 -1.14
C LEU A 192 -3.07 27.91 -1.19
N LYS A 193 -3.45 28.99 -0.49
CA LYS A 193 -4.79 29.56 -0.61
C LYS A 193 -4.87 30.30 -1.93
N LYS A 194 -5.97 30.10 -2.65
CA LYS A 194 -6.27 30.91 -3.82
C LYS A 194 -6.76 32.26 -3.31
N ASP A 195 -6.01 33.31 -3.60
CA ASP A 195 -6.43 34.70 -3.33
C ASP A 195 -7.66 35.08 -4.18
#